data_AF-A0A550H5Y3-F1
#
_entry.id   AF-A0A550H5Y3-F1
#
_cell.length_a   1.000
_cell.length_b   1.000
_cell.length_c   1.000
_cell.angle_alpha   90.00
_cell.angle_beta   90.00
_cell.angle_gamma   90.00
#
_symmetry.space_group_name_H-M   'P 1'
#
loop_
_entity.id
_entity.type
_entity.pdbx_description
1 polymer ?
#
loop_
_entity_poly.entity_id
_entity_poly.type
_entity_poly.pdbx_seq_one_letter_code
_entity_poly.pdbx_strand_id
1 'polypeptide(L)'
;MFTVDFFWKDDTLRALATDLNNWAVVIGAFALGLGAYSLIVRHSRIIYQKKNTWPYSVVLLVTMIIFIGVGLITGSVSSSEYNYIYSLIVQPLSSTLYGMNAFFIASASYRAFRAKNIESSLLLVAAIFLMLLNAPIGGVISPILPQIGKMIWDLSGATGMRAILIGIGIGTLAIGLRIITGQEKTPLGGAD
;
A
#
# COMPACT_ATOMS: atom_id res chain seq x y z
N MET A 1 -5.20 -12.86 -5.93
CA MET A 1 -6.11 -13.97 -6.30
C MET A 1 -7.44 -13.33 -6.64
N PHE A 2 -7.74 -13.21 -7.94
CA PHE A 2 -8.95 -12.55 -8.40
C PHE A 2 -10.18 -13.38 -7.98
N THR A 3 -11.19 -12.70 -7.45
CA THR A 3 -12.35 -13.30 -6.76
C THR A 3 -13.32 -14.04 -7.69
N VAL A 4 -13.11 -13.99 -9.01
CA VAL A 4 -13.99 -14.59 -10.00
C VAL A 4 -13.96 -16.13 -9.93
N ASP A 5 -12.78 -16.70 -9.70
CA ASP A 5 -12.56 -18.15 -9.59
C ASP A 5 -13.29 -18.80 -8.40
N PHE A 6 -13.65 -18.01 -7.38
CA PHE A 6 -14.33 -18.52 -6.18
C PHE A 6 -15.85 -18.70 -6.39
N PHE A 7 -16.46 -17.92 -7.28
CA PHE A 7 -17.92 -17.93 -7.49
C PHE A 7 -18.36 -18.70 -8.72
N TRP A 8 -17.52 -18.76 -9.76
CA TRP A 8 -17.85 -19.44 -11.02
C TRP A 8 -16.76 -20.45 -11.35
N LYS A 9 -17.09 -21.74 -11.23
CA LYS A 9 -16.20 -22.86 -11.52
C LYS A 9 -16.15 -23.11 -13.04
N ASP A 10 -15.71 -22.10 -13.79
CA ASP A 10 -15.56 -22.12 -15.24
C ASP A 10 -14.06 -22.08 -15.57
N ASP A 11 -13.60 -23.07 -16.32
CA ASP A 11 -12.18 -23.21 -16.68
C ASP A 11 -11.71 -22.06 -17.61
N THR A 12 -12.62 -21.41 -18.35
CA THR A 12 -12.29 -20.24 -19.18
C THR A 12 -11.98 -19.00 -18.33
N LEU A 13 -12.75 -18.75 -17.27
CA LEU A 13 -12.52 -17.63 -16.35
C LEU A 13 -11.21 -17.80 -15.59
N ARG A 14 -10.87 -19.04 -15.21
CA ARG A 14 -9.60 -19.37 -14.54
C ARG A 14 -8.39 -19.16 -15.46
N ALA A 15 -8.51 -19.52 -16.74
CA ALA A 15 -7.48 -19.26 -17.73
C ALA A 15 -7.24 -17.74 -17.90
N LEU A 16 -8.31 -16.96 -18.08
CA LEU A 16 -8.22 -15.49 -18.16
C LEU A 16 -7.64 -14.86 -16.89
N ALA A 17 -8.03 -15.32 -15.70
CA ALA A 17 -7.49 -14.83 -14.43
C ALA A 17 -5.99 -15.11 -14.29
N THR A 18 -5.54 -16.28 -14.76
CA THR A 18 -4.12 -16.66 -14.77
C THR A 18 -3.33 -15.79 -15.74
N ASP A 19 -3.84 -15.58 -16.96
CA ASP A 19 -3.20 -14.72 -17.96
C ASP A 19 -3.09 -13.28 -17.46
N LEU A 20 -4.16 -12.72 -16.91
CA LEU A 20 -4.15 -11.38 -16.31
C LEU A 20 -3.14 -11.29 -15.15
N ASN A 21 -3.01 -12.33 -14.33
CA ASN A 21 -2.01 -12.36 -13.26
C ASN A 21 -0.58 -12.33 -13.81
N ASN A 22 -0.30 -13.13 -14.85
CA ASN A 22 1.00 -13.16 -15.50
C ASN A 22 1.36 -11.79 -16.11
N TRP A 23 0.42 -11.16 -16.81
CA TRP A 23 0.59 -9.80 -17.32
C TRP A 23 0.85 -8.80 -16.19
N ALA A 24 0.11 -8.90 -15.08
CA ALA A 24 0.31 -8.02 -13.92
C ALA A 24 1.71 -8.18 -13.30
N VAL A 25 2.26 -9.41 -13.25
CA VAL A 25 3.63 -9.65 -12.78
C VAL A 25 4.65 -8.99 -13.71
N VAL A 26 4.51 -9.16 -15.03
CA VAL A 26 5.42 -8.56 -16.01
C VAL A 26 5.37 -7.04 -15.94
N ILE A 27 4.16 -6.44 -15.96
CA ILE A 27 3.98 -4.99 -15.82
C ILE A 27 4.54 -4.51 -14.49
N GLY A 28 4.33 -5.25 -13.40
CA GLY A 28 4.88 -4.95 -12.08
C GLY A 28 6.41 -4.87 -12.08
N ALA A 29 7.09 -5.79 -12.77
CA ALA A 29 8.54 -5.77 -12.89
C ALA A 29 9.05 -4.49 -13.60
N PHE A 30 8.42 -4.10 -14.72
CA PHE A 30 8.74 -2.84 -15.40
C PHE A 30 8.42 -1.62 -14.54
N ALA A 31 7.29 -1.64 -13.84
CA ALA A 31 6.87 -0.55 -12.96
C ALA A 31 7.86 -0.33 -11.80
N LEU A 32 8.44 -1.41 -11.23
CA LEU A 32 9.50 -1.29 -10.22
C LEU A 32 10.75 -0.59 -10.79
N GLY A 33 11.16 -0.94 -12.02
CA GLY A 33 12.28 -0.29 -12.70
C GLY A 33 12.02 1.20 -12.97
N LEU A 34 10.83 1.53 -13.49
CA LEU A 34 10.41 2.92 -13.68
C LEU A 34 10.32 3.69 -12.36
N GLY A 35 9.84 3.03 -11.30
CA GLY A 35 9.81 3.58 -9.95
C GLY A 35 11.20 3.96 -9.46
N ALA A 36 12.17 3.05 -9.55
CA ALA A 36 13.57 3.33 -9.19
C ALA A 36 14.16 4.47 -10.04
N TYR A 37 13.95 4.45 -11.35
CA TYR A 37 14.39 5.53 -12.25
C TYR A 37 13.79 6.89 -11.86
N SER A 38 12.49 6.93 -11.60
CA SER A 38 11.79 8.17 -11.22
C SER A 38 12.33 8.76 -9.91
N LEU A 39 12.65 7.91 -8.94
CA LEU A 39 13.26 8.31 -7.67
C LEU A 39 14.65 8.91 -7.90
N ILE A 40 15.49 8.24 -8.70
CA ILE A 40 16.84 8.74 -9.04
C ILE A 40 16.72 10.12 -9.68
N VAL A 41 15.98 10.26 -10.78
CA VAL A 41 15.88 11.53 -11.52
C VAL A 41 15.37 12.66 -10.64
N ARG A 42 14.29 12.40 -9.86
CA ARG A 42 13.68 13.41 -9.00
C ARG A 42 14.62 13.84 -7.88
N HIS A 43 15.19 12.89 -7.14
CA HIS A 43 16.03 13.20 -5.98
C HIS A 43 17.41 13.72 -6.40
N SER A 44 17.96 13.29 -7.53
CA SER A 44 19.16 13.90 -8.12
C SER A 44 18.93 15.37 -8.48
N ARG A 45 17.76 15.73 -9.03
CA ARG A 45 17.41 17.15 -9.30
C ARG A 45 17.31 17.96 -8.02
N ILE A 46 16.68 17.44 -6.96
CA ILE A 46 16.58 18.10 -5.64
C ILE A 46 17.98 18.38 -5.07
N ILE A 47 18.91 17.42 -5.22
CA ILE A 47 20.30 17.55 -4.76
C ILE A 47 21.05 18.61 -5.57
N TYR A 48 20.91 18.58 -6.90
CA TYR A 48 21.55 19.53 -7.79
C TYR A 48 21.08 20.97 -7.55
N GLN A 49 19.77 21.16 -7.35
CA GLN A 49 19.16 22.46 -7.07
C GLN A 49 19.29 22.90 -5.60
N LYS A 50 19.87 22.07 -4.72
CA LYS A 50 20.03 22.35 -3.29
C LYS A 50 18.73 22.83 -2.61
N LYS A 51 17.58 22.25 -2.96
CA LYS A 51 16.30 22.56 -2.27
C LYS A 51 16.41 22.22 -0.78
N ASN A 52 15.56 22.79 0.07
CA ASN A 52 15.65 22.67 1.55
C ASN A 52 15.77 21.21 2.07
N THR A 53 15.25 20.23 1.33
CA THR A 53 15.26 18.79 1.69
C THR A 53 16.37 17.99 1.01
N TRP A 54 17.37 18.64 0.40
CA TRP A 54 18.45 17.97 -0.33
C TRP A 54 19.25 16.94 0.50
N PRO A 55 19.53 17.15 1.81
CA PRO A 55 20.32 16.16 2.56
C PRO A 55 19.57 14.83 2.68
N TYR A 56 18.26 14.87 2.93
CA TYR A 56 17.42 13.67 3.01
C TYR A 56 17.35 12.93 1.67
N SER A 57 17.41 13.66 0.55
CA SER A 57 17.47 13.06 -0.78
C SER A 57 18.78 12.33 -1.04
N VAL A 58 19.90 12.81 -0.49
CA VAL A 58 21.19 12.09 -0.54
C VAL A 58 21.09 10.79 0.25
N VAL A 59 20.58 10.85 1.48
CA VAL A 59 20.42 9.66 2.34
C VAL A 59 19.58 8.60 1.63
N LEU A 60 18.44 9.00 1.04
CA LEU A 60 17.56 8.08 0.28
C LEU A 60 18.30 7.37 -0.87
N LEU A 61 19.05 8.11 -1.69
CA LEU A 61 19.75 7.51 -2.84
C LEU A 61 20.90 6.61 -2.39
N VAL A 62 21.63 7.00 -1.35
CA VAL A 62 22.71 6.19 -0.78
C VAL A 62 22.16 4.89 -0.20
N THR A 63 21.08 4.94 0.58
CA THR A 63 20.48 3.73 1.14
C THR A 63 19.94 2.82 0.03
N MET A 64 19.31 3.36 -1.00
CA MET A 64 18.88 2.59 -2.17
C MET A 64 20.05 1.85 -2.84
N ILE A 65 21.20 2.51 -3.06
CA ILE A 65 22.39 1.88 -3.63
C ILE A 65 22.93 0.77 -2.71
N ILE A 66 22.93 0.98 -1.39
CA ILE A 66 23.34 -0.03 -0.41
C ILE A 66 22.44 -1.27 -0.50
N PHE A 67 21.11 -1.10 -0.55
CA PHE A 67 20.18 -2.22 -0.67
C PHE A 67 20.36 -2.99 -1.98
N ILE A 68 20.53 -2.29 -3.10
CA ILE A 68 20.80 -2.92 -4.41
C ILE A 68 22.13 -3.68 -4.36
N GLY A 69 23.20 -3.04 -3.86
CA GLY A 69 24.53 -3.64 -3.79
C GLY A 69 24.55 -4.90 -2.93
N VAL A 70 23.99 -4.84 -1.71
CA VAL A 70 23.91 -5.99 -0.81
C VAL A 70 23.07 -7.11 -1.43
N GLY A 71 21.90 -6.79 -1.99
CA GLY A 71 21.05 -7.78 -2.63
C GLY A 71 21.70 -8.49 -3.83
N LEU A 72 22.51 -7.77 -4.62
CA LEU A 72 23.25 -8.35 -5.74
C LEU A 72 24.43 -9.20 -5.28
N ILE A 73 25.14 -8.80 -4.23
CA ILE A 73 26.30 -9.53 -3.70
C ILE A 73 25.87 -10.83 -3.01
N THR A 74 24.80 -10.78 -2.21
CA THR A 74 24.33 -11.96 -1.47
C THR A 74 23.43 -12.86 -2.32
N GLY A 75 22.90 -12.34 -3.44
CA GLY A 75 21.99 -13.05 -4.34
C GLY A 75 20.62 -13.38 -3.73
N SER A 76 20.33 -12.90 -2.53
CA SER A 76 19.09 -13.21 -1.81
C SER A 76 18.64 -12.05 -0.91
N VAL A 77 17.38 -11.66 -1.08
CA VAL A 77 16.70 -10.69 -0.19
C VAL A 77 16.39 -11.25 1.19
N SER A 78 16.63 -12.54 1.40
CA SER A 78 16.47 -13.20 2.70
C SER A 78 17.80 -13.46 3.41
N SER A 79 18.91 -12.94 2.89
CA SER A 79 20.22 -13.09 3.52
C SER A 79 20.28 -12.34 4.86
N SER A 80 21.16 -12.80 5.75
CA SER A 80 21.36 -12.17 7.07
C SER A 80 21.79 -10.71 6.96
N GLU A 81 22.63 -10.39 5.97
CA GLU A 81 23.13 -9.05 5.69
C GLU A 81 22.00 -8.13 5.21
N TYR A 82 21.13 -8.62 4.33
CA TYR A 82 19.98 -7.87 3.83
C TYR A 82 18.99 -7.58 4.97
N ASN A 83 18.70 -8.59 5.81
CA ASN A 83 17.84 -8.42 6.97
C ASN A 83 18.45 -7.46 8.01
N TYR A 84 19.77 -7.48 8.18
CA TYR A 84 20.46 -6.56 9.08
C TYR A 84 20.27 -5.10 8.64
N ILE A 85 20.58 -4.77 7.38
CA ILE A 85 20.39 -3.39 6.88
C ILE A 85 18.91 -2.99 6.85
N TYR A 86 17.99 -3.93 6.60
CA TYR A 86 16.55 -3.70 6.66
C TYR A 86 16.09 -3.33 8.07
N SER A 87 16.50 -4.11 9.07
CA SER A 87 16.14 -3.87 10.48
C SER A 87 16.75 -2.58 11.04
N LEU A 88 17.91 -2.17 10.52
CA LEU A 88 18.60 -0.95 10.94
C LEU A 88 17.96 0.31 10.35
N ILE A 89 17.56 0.28 9.06
CA ILE A 89 17.17 1.48 8.32
C ILE A 89 15.66 1.50 8.06
N VAL A 90 15.13 0.46 7.41
CA VAL A 90 13.76 0.47 6.89
C VAL A 90 12.74 0.25 8.00
N GLN A 91 13.03 -0.64 8.95
CA GLN A 91 12.11 -0.99 10.03
C GLN A 91 11.80 0.21 10.97
N PRO A 92 12.78 1.00 11.46
CA PRO A 92 12.47 2.17 12.29
C PRO A 92 11.73 3.25 11.51
N LEU A 93 12.13 3.54 10.26
CA LEU A 93 11.46 4.53 9.41
C LEU A 93 10.02 4.15 9.08
N SER A 94 9.76 2.87 8.84
CA SER A 94 8.41 2.35 8.63
C SER A 94 7.58 2.47 9.91
N SER A 95 8.19 2.19 11.07
CA SER A 95 7.51 2.28 12.36
C SER A 95 7.09 3.72 12.69
N THR A 96 7.93 4.71 12.38
CA THR A 96 7.57 6.13 12.56
C THR A 96 6.47 6.57 11.58
N LEU A 97 6.52 6.12 10.33
CA LEU A 97 5.47 6.37 9.34
C LEU A 97 4.12 5.79 9.79
N TYR A 98 4.11 4.52 10.23
CA TYR A 98 2.90 3.87 10.74
C TYR A 98 2.41 4.51 12.03
N GLY A 99 3.30 4.88 12.95
CA GLY A 99 2.94 5.61 14.16
C GLY A 99 2.26 6.95 13.86
N MET A 100 2.82 7.72 12.93
CA MET A 100 2.24 8.99 12.49
C MET A 100 0.89 8.79 11.79
N ASN A 101 0.77 7.79 10.90
CA ASN A 101 -0.49 7.44 10.26
C ASN A 101 -1.56 7.01 11.28
N ALA A 102 -1.20 6.29 12.34
CA ALA A 102 -2.13 5.90 13.39
C ALA A 102 -2.77 7.14 14.06
N PHE A 103 -1.97 8.17 14.39
CA PHE A 103 -2.51 9.42 14.93
C PHE A 103 -3.40 10.17 13.92
N PHE A 104 -3.02 10.22 12.65
CA PHE A 104 -3.86 10.85 11.62
C PHE A 104 -5.18 10.12 11.39
N ILE A 105 -5.15 8.79 11.29
CA ILE A 105 -6.35 7.96 11.15
C ILE A 105 -7.23 8.10 12.39
N ALA A 106 -6.66 8.06 13.60
CA ALA A 106 -7.42 8.24 14.83
C ALA A 106 -8.11 9.62 14.87
N SER A 107 -7.41 10.70 14.53
CA SER A 107 -7.97 12.06 14.47
C SER A 107 -9.09 12.18 13.43
N ALA A 108 -8.86 11.67 12.21
CA ALA A 108 -9.87 11.66 11.15
C ALA A 108 -11.09 10.82 11.53
N SER A 109 -10.87 9.63 12.11
CA SER A 109 -11.90 8.71 12.56
C SER A 109 -12.71 9.29 13.72
N TYR A 110 -12.08 9.97 14.68
CA TYR A 110 -12.81 10.66 15.75
C TYR A 110 -13.75 11.75 15.21
N ARG A 111 -13.29 12.49 14.20
CA ARG A 111 -14.14 13.49 13.52
C ARG A 111 -15.26 12.85 12.70
N ALA A 112 -15.02 11.68 12.11
CA ALA A 112 -15.99 10.96 11.27
C ALA A 112 -17.02 10.14 12.09
N PHE A 113 -16.61 9.49 13.18
CA PHE A 113 -17.44 8.62 14.01
C PHE A 113 -18.11 9.32 15.20
N ARG A 114 -18.14 10.66 15.22
CA ARG A 114 -18.91 11.39 16.23
C ARG A 114 -20.39 11.00 16.08
N ALA A 115 -20.93 10.26 17.05
CA ALA A 115 -22.29 9.73 17.05
C ALA A 115 -23.33 10.88 17.05
N LYS A 116 -23.58 11.42 15.86
CA LYS A 116 -24.54 12.49 15.60
C LYS A 116 -25.85 11.96 15.02
N ASN A 117 -25.82 10.77 14.43
CA ASN A 117 -26.97 10.09 13.83
C ASN A 117 -26.88 8.57 14.07
N ILE A 118 -28.00 7.87 13.85
CA ILE A 118 -28.14 6.41 14.06
C ILE A 118 -27.16 5.62 13.18
N GLU A 119 -26.87 6.12 11.98
CA GLU A 119 -25.92 5.50 11.06
C GLU A 119 -24.48 5.56 11.60
N SER A 120 -24.05 6.71 12.12
CA SER A 120 -22.70 6.86 12.69
C SER A 120 -22.54 6.05 13.99
N SER A 121 -23.60 5.88 14.79
CA SER A 121 -23.54 5.03 15.98
C SER A 121 -23.45 3.55 15.60
N LEU A 122 -24.16 3.09 14.57
CA LEU A 122 -24.03 1.73 14.05
C LEU A 122 -22.62 1.47 13.51
N LEU A 123 -22.04 2.42 12.76
CA LEU A 123 -20.67 2.34 12.29
C LEU A 123 -19.65 2.33 13.44
N LEU A 124 -19.89 3.13 14.48
CA LEU A 124 -19.04 3.14 15.68
C LEU A 124 -19.05 1.78 16.40
N VAL A 125 -20.23 1.17 16.56
CA VAL A 125 -20.36 -0.16 17.15
C VAL A 125 -19.65 -1.21 16.29
N ALA A 126 -19.83 -1.17 14.97
CA ALA A 126 -19.11 -2.05 14.05
C ALA A 126 -17.58 -1.87 14.15
N ALA A 127 -17.10 -0.62 14.27
CA ALA A 127 -15.69 -0.32 14.44
C ALA A 127 -15.11 -0.91 15.74
N ILE A 128 -15.86 -0.91 16.85
CA ILE A 128 -15.43 -1.53 18.11
C ILE A 128 -15.17 -3.04 17.91
N PHE A 129 -16.09 -3.75 17.24
CA PHE A 129 -15.90 -5.17 16.94
C PHE A 129 -14.70 -5.42 16.01
N LEU A 130 -14.47 -4.55 15.02
CA LEU A 130 -13.31 -4.64 14.14
C LEU A 130 -11.99 -4.34 14.87
N MET A 131 -11.99 -3.47 15.87
CA MET A 131 -10.82 -3.24 16.73
C MET A 131 -10.54 -4.47 17.60
N LEU A 132 -11.58 -5.08 18.19
CA LEU A 132 -11.45 -6.30 18.99
C LEU A 132 -11.01 -7.52 18.18
N LEU A 133 -11.31 -7.56 16.88
CA LEU A 133 -10.80 -8.59 15.97
C LEU A 133 -9.26 -8.57 15.90
N ASN A 134 -8.64 -7.40 15.89
CA ASN A 134 -7.19 -7.24 15.71
C ASN A 134 -6.43 -7.10 17.06
N ALA A 135 -7.11 -6.80 18.15
CA ALA A 135 -6.51 -6.66 19.46
C ALA A 135 -6.39 -8.03 20.18
N PRO A 136 -5.22 -8.40 20.76
CA PRO A 136 -5.04 -9.67 21.46
C PRO A 136 -6.06 -9.90 22.60
N ILE A 137 -6.55 -8.83 23.22
CA ILE A 137 -7.52 -8.88 24.32
C ILE A 137 -8.91 -9.39 23.87
N GLY A 138 -9.26 -9.24 22.59
CA GLY A 138 -10.57 -9.66 22.08
C GLY A 138 -10.79 -11.17 22.19
N GLY A 139 -9.74 -11.96 21.92
CA GLY A 139 -9.80 -13.42 22.05
C GLY A 139 -9.74 -13.92 23.50
N VAL A 140 -9.15 -13.14 24.40
CA VAL A 140 -9.05 -13.49 25.83
C VAL A 140 -10.36 -13.28 26.57
N ILE A 141 -11.12 -12.22 26.23
CA ILE A 141 -12.42 -11.93 26.86
C ILE A 141 -13.49 -12.94 26.42
N SER A 142 -13.64 -13.16 25.12
CA SER A 142 -14.56 -14.16 24.58
C SER A 142 -14.23 -14.47 23.12
N PRO A 143 -14.15 -15.76 22.73
CA PRO A 143 -13.91 -16.15 21.34
C PRO A 143 -14.98 -15.65 20.35
N ILE A 144 -16.17 -15.28 20.82
CA ILE A 144 -17.29 -14.81 19.99
C ILE A 144 -17.06 -13.37 19.50
N LEU A 145 -16.37 -12.53 20.29
CA LEU A 145 -16.16 -11.12 19.93
C LEU A 145 -15.35 -10.95 18.64
N PRO A 146 -14.20 -11.65 18.45
CA PRO A 146 -13.48 -11.64 17.16
C PRO A 146 -14.29 -12.25 16.01
N GLN A 147 -15.15 -13.25 16.26
CA GLN A 147 -15.96 -13.87 15.20
C GLN A 147 -16.96 -12.89 14.59
N ILE A 148 -17.61 -12.07 15.42
CA ILE A 148 -18.51 -10.99 14.96
C ILE A 148 -17.73 -9.97 14.14
N GLY A 149 -16.56 -9.54 14.64
CA GLY A 149 -15.68 -8.63 13.90
C GLY A 149 -15.27 -9.20 12.55
N LYS A 150 -14.93 -10.49 12.49
CA LYS A 150 -14.59 -11.17 11.24
C LYS A 150 -15.77 -11.21 10.27
N MET A 151 -16.98 -11.52 10.74
CA MET A 151 -18.20 -11.50 9.91
C MET A 151 -18.43 -10.12 9.29
N ILE A 152 -18.27 -9.05 10.08
CA ILE A 152 -18.40 -7.67 9.60
C ILE A 152 -17.32 -7.36 8.56
N TRP A 153 -16.08 -7.77 8.82
CA TRP A 153 -14.97 -7.57 7.89
C TRP A 153 -15.20 -8.29 6.57
N ASP A 154 -15.56 -9.58 6.59
CA ASP A 154 -15.71 -10.40 5.39
C ASP A 154 -16.89 -9.91 4.53
N LEU A 155 -17.96 -9.41 5.14
CA LEU A 155 -19.12 -8.87 4.42
C LEU A 155 -18.85 -7.47 3.83
N SER A 156 -18.40 -6.53 4.67
CA SER A 156 -18.31 -5.11 4.30
C SER A 156 -16.88 -4.65 4.06
N GLY A 157 -15.96 -4.93 4.99
CA GLY A 157 -14.56 -4.47 4.91
C GLY A 157 -13.81 -5.01 3.68
N ALA A 158 -13.91 -6.31 3.43
CA ALA A 158 -13.30 -6.98 2.28
C ALA A 158 -13.91 -6.50 0.95
N THR A 159 -15.22 -6.31 0.90
CA THR A 159 -15.93 -5.76 -0.27
C THR A 159 -15.51 -4.32 -0.55
N GLY A 160 -15.46 -3.48 0.48
CA GLY A 160 -15.02 -2.08 0.38
C GLY A 160 -13.56 -1.96 -0.08
N MET A 161 -12.66 -2.78 0.48
CA MET A 161 -11.27 -2.81 0.05
C MET A 161 -11.11 -3.19 -1.43
N ARG A 162 -11.88 -4.18 -1.90
CA ARG A 162 -11.90 -4.56 -3.31
C ARG A 162 -12.42 -3.43 -4.19
N ALA A 163 -13.50 -2.75 -3.78
CA ALA A 163 -14.03 -1.60 -4.52
C ALA A 163 -13.01 -0.46 -4.62
N ILE A 164 -12.29 -0.16 -3.53
CA ILE A 164 -11.19 0.82 -3.54
C ILE A 164 -10.08 0.40 -4.50
N LEU A 165 -9.65 -0.86 -4.46
CA LEU A 165 -8.59 -1.36 -5.35
C LEU A 165 -8.99 -1.29 -6.83
N ILE A 166 -10.24 -1.63 -7.15
CA ILE A 166 -10.79 -1.49 -8.52
C ILE A 166 -10.81 -0.01 -8.92
N GLY A 167 -11.29 0.88 -8.03
CA GLY A 167 -11.33 2.32 -8.28
C GLY A 167 -9.94 2.91 -8.51
N ILE A 168 -8.94 2.50 -7.72
CA ILE A 168 -7.54 2.88 -7.91
C ILE A 168 -7.04 2.38 -9.26
N GLY A 169 -7.31 1.11 -9.61
CA GLY A 169 -6.87 0.53 -10.88
C GLY A 169 -7.46 1.26 -12.10
N ILE A 170 -8.75 1.58 -12.08
CA ILE A 170 -9.40 2.35 -13.15
C ILE A 170 -8.84 3.78 -13.19
N GLY A 171 -8.65 4.40 -12.03
CA GLY A 171 -8.10 5.76 -11.92
C GLY A 171 -6.68 5.87 -12.48
N THR A 172 -5.81 4.90 -12.19
CA THR A 172 -4.44 4.87 -12.73
C THR A 172 -4.42 4.62 -14.24
N LEU A 173 -5.31 3.76 -14.75
CA LEU A 173 -5.48 3.56 -16.20
C LEU A 173 -5.95 4.83 -16.91
N ALA A 174 -6.91 5.55 -16.31
CA ALA A 174 -7.41 6.81 -16.86
C ALA A 174 -6.31 7.88 -16.93
N ILE A 175 -5.49 8.01 -15.88
CA ILE A 175 -4.33 8.92 -15.88
C ILE A 175 -3.31 8.47 -16.94
N GLY A 176 -3.01 7.17 -17.04
CA GLY A 176 -2.11 6.64 -18.07
C GLY A 176 -2.58 6.98 -19.49
N LEU A 177 -3.88 6.85 -19.76
CA LEU A 177 -4.47 7.21 -21.06
C LEU A 177 -4.35 8.71 -21.35
N ARG A 178 -4.60 9.57 -20.35
CA ARG A 178 -4.45 11.03 -20.50
C ARG A 178 -3.01 11.44 -20.80
N ILE A 179 -2.04 10.75 -20.21
CA ILE A 179 -0.61 10.97 -20.51
C ILE A 179 -0.29 10.54 -21.95
N ILE A 180 -0.72 9.35 -22.38
CA ILE A 180 -0.45 8.85 -23.74
C ILE A 180 -1.09 9.74 -24.82
N THR A 181 -2.31 10.20 -24.57
CA THR A 181 -3.04 11.12 -25.48
C THR A 181 -2.54 12.56 -25.42
N GLY A 182 -1.56 12.87 -24.57
CA GLY A 182 -0.96 14.21 -24.44
C GLY A 182 -1.85 15.25 -23.77
N GLN A 183 -2.98 14.84 -23.18
CA GLN A 183 -3.87 15.72 -22.42
C GLN A 183 -3.25 16.15 -21.08
N GLU A 184 -2.40 15.32 -20.49
CA GLU A 184 -1.63 15.64 -19.28
C GLU A 184 -0.13 15.66 -19.61
N LYS A 185 0.49 16.84 -19.46
CA LYS A 185 1.91 17.09 -19.79
C LYS A 185 2.86 17.00 -18.61
N THR A 186 2.47 16.37 -17.49
CA THR A 186 3.34 16.25 -16.31
C THR A 186 3.66 14.78 -16.06
N PRO A 187 4.65 14.19 -16.75
CA PRO A 187 4.92 12.78 -16.56
C PRO A 187 5.84 12.55 -15.35
N LEU A 188 6.87 13.39 -15.13
CA LEU A 188 7.95 13.06 -14.20
C LEU A 188 8.65 14.34 -13.68
N GLY A 189 8.24 14.85 -12.52
CA GLY A 189 9.05 15.77 -11.71
C GLY A 189 9.02 17.27 -12.06
N GLY A 190 7.86 17.79 -12.47
CA GLY A 190 7.69 19.22 -12.77
C GLY A 190 6.32 19.75 -12.34
N ALA A 191 6.06 19.74 -11.04
CA ALA A 191 5.04 20.57 -10.40
C ALA A 191 5.57 20.92 -9.00
N ASP A 192 6.64 21.73 -9.03
CA ASP A 192 7.22 22.55 -7.95
C ASP A 192 8.44 23.30 -8.51
#